data_AF-A0AAV2Q9S6-F1
#
_entry.id   AF-A0AAV2Q9S6-F1
#
_cell.length_a   1.000
_cell.length_b   1.000
_cell.length_c   1.000
_cell.angle_alpha   90.00
_cell.angle_beta   90.00
_cell.angle_gamma   90.00
#
_symmetry.space_group_name_H-M   'P 1'
#
loop_
_entity.id
_entity.type
_entity.pdbx_description
1 polymer ?
#
loop_
_entity_poly.entity_id
_entity_poly.type
_entity_poly.pdbx_seq_one_letter_code
_entity_poly.pdbx_strand_id
1 'polypeptide(L)'
;DFKISSYNCRGLPKDSKKLLLRPDICEVLEKSHVVAIQETWYAKQNLKSLNSLHQDFIGVGVATIDECLNVYHGHYPGGVALLWRKDLSKNIRRLEFNTDW
;
A
#
# COMPACT_ATOMS: atom_id res chain seq x y z
N ASP A 1 -20.35 -10.84 -5.31
CA ASP A 1 -20.13 -10.66 -3.86
C ASP A 1 -19.05 -9.65 -3.56
N PHE A 2 -19.21 -8.88 -2.50
CA PHE A 2 -18.19 -7.95 -2.00
C PHE A 2 -17.05 -8.73 -1.35
N LYS A 3 -15.80 -8.36 -1.65
CA LYS A 3 -14.62 -9.14 -1.24
C LYS A 3 -13.51 -8.27 -0.68
N ILE A 4 -13.08 -8.60 0.53
CA ILE A 4 -11.96 -7.98 1.23
C ILE A 4 -10.84 -9.03 1.29
N SER A 5 -9.63 -8.64 0.92
CA SER A 5 -8.46 -9.51 0.96
C SER A 5 -7.37 -8.93 1.85
N SER A 6 -6.55 -9.78 2.46
CA SER A 6 -5.32 -9.39 3.16
C SER A 6 -4.14 -10.09 2.51
N TYR A 7 -3.05 -9.37 2.28
CA TYR A 7 -1.90 -9.86 1.55
C TYR A 7 -0.58 -9.28 2.07
N ASN A 8 0.33 -10.15 2.50
CA ASN A 8 1.69 -9.77 2.84
C ASN A 8 2.54 -9.74 1.56
N CYS A 9 2.97 -8.56 1.13
CA CYS A 9 3.65 -8.38 -0.14
C CYS A 9 5.17 -8.54 -0.09
N ARG A 10 5.77 -8.64 1.12
CA ARG A 10 7.23 -8.77 1.31
C ARG A 10 8.02 -7.76 0.46
N GLY A 11 7.60 -6.50 0.54
CA GLY A 11 8.11 -5.37 -0.22
C GLY A 11 7.26 -5.03 -1.44
N LEU A 12 6.88 -3.76 -1.57
CA LEU A 12 6.25 -3.23 -2.77
C LEU A 12 7.31 -2.67 -3.75
N PRO A 13 7.05 -2.73 -5.07
CA PRO A 13 7.92 -2.09 -6.05
C PRO A 13 7.91 -0.57 -5.85
N LYS A 14 9.08 0.06 -5.75
CA LYS A 14 9.16 1.54 -5.64
C LYS A 14 8.81 2.26 -6.96
N ASP A 15 8.91 1.54 -8.08
CA ASP A 15 8.59 2.03 -9.44
C ASP A 15 7.40 1.25 -10.01
N SER A 16 6.40 1.99 -10.48
CA SER A 16 5.23 1.46 -11.21
C SER A 16 5.57 0.49 -12.33
N LYS A 17 6.68 0.68 -13.07
CA LYS A 17 7.09 -0.23 -14.15
C LYS A 17 7.48 -1.61 -13.63
N LYS A 18 7.98 -1.69 -12.39
CA LYS A 18 8.35 -2.95 -11.73
C LYS A 18 7.14 -3.69 -11.15
N LEU A 19 5.95 -3.08 -11.16
CA LEU A 19 4.73 -3.78 -10.77
C LEU A 19 4.39 -4.94 -11.71
N LEU A 20 4.77 -4.83 -12.99
CA LEU A 20 4.63 -5.93 -13.95
C LEU A 20 5.40 -7.20 -13.53
N LEU A 21 6.39 -7.06 -12.62
CA LEU A 21 7.14 -8.17 -12.05
C LEU A 21 6.46 -8.77 -10.80
N ARG A 22 5.28 -8.28 -10.41
CA ARG A 22 4.50 -8.69 -9.25
C ARG A 22 3.06 -9.08 -9.65
N PRO A 23 2.88 -10.15 -10.43
CA PRO A 23 1.56 -10.60 -10.87
C PRO A 23 0.64 -11.00 -9.70
N ASP A 24 1.24 -11.43 -8.60
CA ASP A 24 0.59 -11.71 -7.31
C ASP A 24 -0.17 -10.50 -6.75
N ILE A 25 0.44 -9.30 -6.81
CA ILE A 25 -0.22 -8.06 -6.35
C ILE A 25 -1.38 -7.71 -7.28
N CYS A 26 -1.18 -7.79 -8.60
CA CYS A 26 -2.22 -7.52 -9.58
C CYS A 26 -3.42 -8.45 -9.39
N GLU A 27 -3.17 -9.76 -9.24
CA GLU A 27 -4.22 -10.76 -9.04
C GLU A 27 -5.06 -10.48 -7.78
N VAL A 28 -4.42 -10.12 -6.67
CA VAL A 28 -5.14 -9.78 -5.43
C VAL A 28 -6.00 -8.52 -5.61
N LEU A 29 -5.50 -7.50 -6.30
CA LEU A 29 -6.23 -6.26 -6.56
C LEU A 29 -7.42 -6.49 -7.50
N GLU A 30 -7.22 -7.18 -8.61
CA GLU A 30 -8.28 -7.49 -9.59
C GLU A 30 -9.41 -8.34 -9.00
N LYS A 31 -9.08 -9.24 -8.06
CA LYS A 31 -10.04 -10.14 -7.42
C LYS A 31 -10.67 -9.58 -6.14
N SER A 32 -10.46 -8.31 -5.81
CA SER A 32 -10.89 -7.72 -4.53
C SER A 32 -11.56 -6.35 -4.71
N HIS A 33 -12.31 -5.96 -3.69
CA HIS A 33 -12.90 -4.62 -3.57
C HIS A 33 -12.08 -3.74 -2.62
N VAL A 34 -11.57 -4.36 -1.56
CA VAL A 34 -10.67 -3.77 -0.56
C VAL A 34 -9.52 -4.75 -0.32
N VAL A 35 -8.30 -4.23 -0.20
CA VAL A 35 -7.09 -5.01 0.05
C VAL A 35 -6.30 -4.37 1.19
N ALA A 36 -6.00 -5.16 2.22
CA ALA A 36 -5.01 -4.83 3.22
C ALA A 36 -3.65 -5.40 2.79
N ILE A 37 -2.65 -4.55 2.65
CA ILE A 37 -1.27 -4.91 2.31
C ILE A 37 -0.38 -4.76 3.53
N GLN A 38 0.45 -5.77 3.81
CA GLN A 38 1.46 -5.75 4.87
C GLN A 38 2.87 -5.94 4.32
N GLU A 39 3.87 -5.52 5.09
CA GLU A 39 5.29 -5.55 4.71
C GLU A 39 5.52 -4.75 3.42
N THR A 40 5.05 -3.50 3.38
CA THR A 40 5.19 -2.66 2.18
C THR A 40 6.64 -2.25 1.91
N TRP A 41 7.46 -2.15 2.97
CA TRP A 41 8.85 -1.68 2.95
C TRP A 41 9.03 -0.32 2.26
N TYR A 42 7.98 0.49 2.28
CA TYR A 42 8.03 1.88 1.84
C TYR A 42 8.45 2.78 2.99
N ALA A 43 9.21 3.83 2.68
CA ALA A 43 9.35 4.98 3.57
C ALA A 43 8.12 5.89 3.40
N LYS A 44 7.92 6.85 4.32
CA LYS A 44 6.81 7.82 4.25
C LYS A 44 6.77 8.53 2.89
N GLN A 45 7.92 8.82 2.32
CA GLN A 45 8.13 9.47 1.03
C GLN A 45 7.60 8.62 -0.15
N ASN A 46 7.60 7.30 -0.01
CA ASN A 46 7.18 6.37 -1.06
C ASN A 46 5.68 6.01 -0.98
N LEU A 47 4.96 6.39 0.07
CA LEU A 47 3.55 6.04 0.24
C LEU A 47 2.66 6.54 -0.91
N LYS A 48 3.05 7.63 -1.58
CA LYS A 48 2.33 8.13 -2.77
C LYS A 48 2.30 7.10 -3.91
N SER A 49 3.29 6.21 -4.00
CA SER A 49 3.35 5.16 -5.02
C SER A 49 2.24 4.11 -4.89
N LEU A 50 1.55 4.03 -3.74
CA LEU A 50 0.40 3.12 -3.56
C LEU A 50 -0.72 3.39 -4.59
N ASN A 51 -0.91 4.66 -4.97
CA ASN A 51 -1.92 5.05 -5.98
C ASN A 51 -1.51 4.70 -7.43
N SER A 52 -0.29 4.22 -7.62
CA SER A 52 0.20 3.72 -8.91
C SER A 52 0.13 2.20 -9.02
N LEU A 53 -0.32 1.50 -7.97
CA LEU A 53 -0.44 0.03 -7.98
C LEU A 53 -1.59 -0.48 -8.84
N HIS A 54 -2.68 0.27 -8.97
CA HIS A 54 -3.78 -0.10 -9.87
C HIS A 54 -4.62 1.14 -10.19
N GLN A 55 -5.00 1.31 -11.45
CA GLN A 55 -5.71 2.51 -11.92
C GLN A 55 -7.06 2.73 -11.23
N ASP A 56 -7.74 1.66 -10.84
CA ASP A 56 -9.06 1.72 -10.20
C ASP A 56 -9.01 1.74 -8.67
N PHE A 57 -7.82 1.70 -8.07
CA PHE A 57 -7.67 1.73 -6.62
C PHE A 57 -7.11 3.06 -6.14
N ILE A 58 -7.47 3.41 -4.91
CA ILE A 58 -6.80 4.41 -4.11
C ILE A 58 -6.20 3.72 -2.89
N GLY A 59 -5.01 4.15 -2.49
CA GLY A 59 -4.26 3.56 -1.40
C GLY A 59 -3.88 4.57 -0.33
N VAL A 60 -3.99 4.14 0.92
CA VAL A 60 -3.49 4.84 2.09
C VAL A 60 -2.56 3.88 2.82
N GLY A 61 -1.39 4.38 3.20
CA GLY A 61 -0.44 3.57 3.94
C GLY A 61 0.29 4.35 5.00
N VAL A 62 1.04 3.59 5.77
CA VAL A 62 1.65 3.96 7.03
C VAL A 62 3.04 3.30 6.97
N ALA A 63 4.11 4.11 7.03
CA ALA A 63 5.53 3.70 6.92
C ALA A 63 6.39 4.06 8.16
N THR A 64 7.18 3.09 8.66
CA THR A 64 7.99 3.19 9.90
C THR A 64 9.12 4.20 9.73
N ILE A 65 9.67 4.22 8.52
CA ILE A 65 10.86 4.97 8.19
C ILE A 65 10.48 6.30 7.55
N ASP A 66 11.09 7.35 8.07
CA ASP A 66 11.09 8.69 7.52
C ASP A 66 12.50 9.06 7.05
N GLU A 67 12.73 9.01 5.73
CA GLU A 67 14.04 9.32 5.13
C GLU A 67 14.45 10.77 5.33
N CYS A 68 13.53 11.68 5.69
CA CYS A 68 13.86 13.06 6.00
C CYS A 68 14.51 13.22 7.38
N LEU A 69 14.34 12.25 8.28
CA LEU A 69 14.84 12.33 9.65
C LEU A 69 16.18 11.61 9.82
N ASN A 70 16.42 10.52 9.09
CA ASN A 70 17.65 9.74 9.20
C ASN A 70 18.02 9.06 7.87
N VAL A 71 19.32 8.84 7.67
CA VAL A 71 19.83 7.94 6.62
C VAL A 71 19.67 6.50 7.11
N TYR A 72 18.95 5.68 6.36
CA TYR A 72 18.74 4.26 6.67
C TYR A 72 19.49 3.36 5.68
N HIS A 73 19.96 2.21 6.14
CA HIS A 73 20.62 1.19 5.31
C HIS A 73 19.88 -0.14 5.40
N GLY A 74 19.60 -0.76 4.24
CA GLY A 74 18.86 -2.02 4.13
C GLY A 74 17.37 -1.84 3.77
N HIS A 75 16.57 -2.90 3.94
CA HIS A 75 15.12 -2.86 3.73
C HIS A 75 14.42 -2.12 4.88
N TYR A 76 13.42 -1.31 4.55
CA TYR A 76 12.60 -0.64 5.55
C TYR A 76 11.73 -1.66 6.27
N PRO A 77 11.74 -1.71 7.61
CA PRO A 77 10.99 -2.70 8.35
C PRO A 77 9.49 -2.45 8.24
N GLY A 78 8.73 -3.48 7.88
CA GLY A 78 7.26 -3.46 7.96
C GLY A 78 6.58 -2.49 7.00
N GLY A 79 5.65 -1.71 7.55
CA GLY A 79 4.75 -0.84 6.79
C GLY A 79 3.48 -1.57 6.32
N VAL A 80 2.37 -0.84 6.36
CA VAL A 80 1.04 -1.37 6.00
C VAL A 80 0.30 -0.39 5.11
N ALA A 81 -0.64 -0.92 4.31
CA ALA A 81 -1.53 -0.11 3.50
C ALA A 81 -2.93 -0.71 3.40
N LEU A 82 -3.92 0.15 3.21
CA LEU A 82 -5.27 -0.19 2.80
C LEU A 82 -5.49 0.39 1.40
N LEU A 83 -5.96 -0.45 0.49
CA LEU A 83 -6.37 -0.06 -0.84
C LEU A 83 -7.83 -0.43 -1.05
N TRP A 84 -8.58 0.43 -1.73
CA TRP A 84 -9.96 0.13 -2.12
C TRP A 84 -10.25 0.68 -3.51
N ARG A 85 -11.23 0.07 -4.18
CA ARG A 85 -11.69 0.57 -5.48
C ARG A 85 -12.27 1.98 -5.35
N LYS A 86 -11.96 2.86 -6.30
CA LYS A 86 -12.33 4.28 -6.29
C LYS A 86 -13.84 4.50 -6.22
N ASP A 87 -14.64 3.62 -6.82
CA ASP A 87 -16.11 3.65 -6.77
C ASP A 87 -16.67 3.49 -5.35
N LEU A 88 -15.94 2.84 -4.44
CA LEU A 88 -16.30 2.68 -3.02
C LEU A 88 -15.97 3.91 -2.16
N SER A 89 -15.28 4.92 -2.71
CA SER A 89 -14.79 6.06 -1.91
C SER A 89 -15.91 6.84 -1.22
N LYS A 90 -17.13 6.84 -1.79
CA LYS A 90 -18.30 7.48 -1.16
C LYS A 90 -18.78 6.77 0.10
N ASN A 91 -18.40 5.51 0.28
CA ASN A 91 -18.81 4.65 1.40
C ASN A 91 -17.69 4.44 2.43
N ILE A 92 -16.49 4.97 2.20
CA ILE A 92 -15.33 4.77 3.04
C ILE A 92 -14.89 6.10 3.65
N ARG A 93 -14.85 6.16 4.99
CA ARG A 93 -14.31 7.28 5.75
C ARG A 93 -12.99 6.86 6.39
N ARG A 94 -11.90 7.53 5.98
CA ARG A 94 -10.58 7.36 6.60
C ARG A 94 -10.60 7.97 8.00
N LEU A 95 -10.12 7.21 8.99
CA LEU A 95 -9.82 7.70 10.33
C LEU A 95 -8.32 7.58 10.53
N GLU A 96 -7.68 8.68 10.92
CA GLU A 96 -6.26 8.72 11.26
C GLU A 96 -6.14 9.09 12.72
N PHE A 97 -5.40 8.27 13.46
CA PHE A 97 -5.00 8.56 14.81
C PHE A 97 -3.51 8.85 14.72
N ASN A 98 -3.07 10.02 15.20
CA ASN A 98 -1.66 10.43 15.21
C ASN A 98 -0.84 9.58 16.18
N THR A 99 -0.82 8.27 15.97
CA THR A 99 0.05 7.34 16.68
C THR A 99 1.40 7.39 15.98
N ASP A 100 2.41 7.91 16.67
CA ASP A 100 3.80 7.72 16.29
C ASP A 100 4.16 6.25 16.60
N TRP A 101 4.60 5.51 15.59
CA TRP A 101 5.03 4.12 15.70
C TRP A 101 6.38 3.96 15.00
#